data_AF-A0ABD3F021-F1
#
_entry.id   AF-A0ABD3F021-F1
#
_cell.length_a   1.000
_cell.length_b   1.000
_cell.length_c   1.000
_cell.angle_alpha   90.00
_cell.angle_beta   90.00
_cell.angle_gamma   90.00
#
_symmetry.space_group_name_H-M   'P 1'
#
loop_
_entity.id
_entity.type
_entity.pdbx_description
1 polymer ?
#
loop_
_entity_poly.entity_id
_entity_poly.type
_entity_poly.pdbx_seq_one_letter_code
_entity_poly.pdbx_strand_id
1 'polypeptide(L)'
;MADISHYGPAAGDAASSPLFRALSVRSGNVVALGMQRSASVNCAGMTLFRVFQGNVDVLGFRPPLGVYFSLHSPKWSSLLVIEGRPGNEETQSPFGPTNASLLQAMEPNLPAEAVNEDEEIAADKLAMQLVDDFPIVLVLRAIPVSYGNITSFYENTRPEKLSSVLPGFKMIISKHNQNVLSALTAGFDCTSAAPLNTDPSHHDWKAPERVLTELLVVDSFKTLSFTEQWQATADRLQSSLLENATSQKIVVCGGKGVGKSTFCRYLVNRLLAKFGTVAFLDTDLGQSELTPSGLAALHALTTPLLGPGFSHMKNPIRSFFCGNANPGNDPLYYMKAVKSLLRLYQVKWGTQNVNVPLVINTDGWIKSMGHDLLCNVIEETNPDHVVQLLAATKNKQFDVPTEGKWRLHAVPPWDPVGVTQPPRSSKELRIYRFHSYFLSRSRCVLPRLQLQNLQVLSEKNRLDGHIYRAYAQLAPFAVSFDHVDVAFAGASVAPSQLLFSLNASVVGLCINPQYKPRSEDDAEGPPRIVLQPVHAPCVGVGIVRALDAERRQLFLLSPLPLSVLKRVNLLVRSSMPLDSIILSAQEPAQAPYVVTDVVASDGTGSAVMQSRNNLKRKRDGK
;
A
#
# COMPACT_ATOMS: atom_id res chain seq x y z
N MET A 1 -17.97 2.49 -32.09
CA MET A 1 -17.92 1.10 -32.57
C MET A 1 -16.69 0.92 -33.44
N ALA A 2 -15.55 0.74 -32.79
CA ALA A 2 -14.32 0.23 -33.38
C ALA A 2 -13.68 -0.58 -32.24
N ASP A 3 -14.00 -1.87 -32.21
CA ASP A 3 -13.44 -2.83 -31.26
C ASP A 3 -12.00 -3.12 -31.66
N ILE A 4 -11.05 -2.63 -30.88
CA ILE A 4 -9.65 -3.06 -30.96
C ILE A 4 -9.57 -4.41 -30.23
N SER A 5 -9.90 -5.46 -30.96
CA SER A 5 -9.59 -6.85 -30.59
C SER A 5 -8.11 -7.11 -30.90
N HIS A 6 -7.30 -7.30 -29.86
CA HIS A 6 -5.91 -7.70 -30.03
C HIS A 6 -5.77 -9.23 -29.86
N TYR A 7 -5.34 -9.86 -30.96
CA TYR A 7 -4.74 -11.19 -31.14
C TYR A 7 -5.65 -12.42 -31.32
N GLY A 8 -5.77 -12.84 -32.59
CA GLY A 8 -5.62 -14.22 -33.02
C GLY A 8 -4.72 -14.25 -34.26
N PRO A 9 -3.78 -15.20 -34.44
CA PRO A 9 -3.02 -15.30 -35.67
C PRO A 9 -3.89 -15.89 -36.78
N ALA A 10 -3.73 -15.35 -38.00
CA ALA A 10 -4.24 -15.96 -39.22
C ALA A 10 -3.57 -17.34 -39.42
N ALA A 11 -4.35 -18.29 -39.93
CA ALA A 11 -3.92 -19.66 -40.13
C ALA A 11 -2.72 -19.76 -41.09
N GLY A 12 -1.70 -20.51 -40.66
CA GLY A 12 -0.59 -20.97 -41.49
C GLY A 12 0.74 -20.30 -41.19
N ASP A 13 1.42 -20.72 -40.14
CA ASP A 13 2.89 -20.68 -40.07
C ASP A 13 3.42 -21.62 -38.97
N ALA A 14 4.65 -22.09 -39.16
CA ALA A 14 5.36 -23.10 -38.37
C ALA A 14 5.21 -22.97 -36.85
N ALA A 15 5.22 -24.12 -36.14
CA ALA A 15 5.03 -24.27 -34.69
C ALA A 15 5.54 -23.06 -33.88
N SER A 16 4.62 -22.17 -33.49
CA SER A 16 4.96 -20.93 -32.79
C SER A 16 5.64 -21.25 -31.46
N SER A 17 6.79 -20.63 -31.19
CA SER A 17 7.46 -20.71 -29.90
C SER A 17 6.48 -20.45 -28.74
N PRO A 18 6.58 -21.19 -27.62
CA PRO A 18 5.65 -21.03 -26.50
C PRO A 18 5.66 -19.59 -25.98
N LEU A 19 4.49 -19.10 -25.56
CA LEU A 19 4.33 -17.72 -25.07
C LEU A 19 5.11 -17.47 -23.77
N PHE A 20 5.20 -18.50 -22.92
CA PHE A 20 5.89 -18.50 -21.65
C PHE A 20 6.65 -19.82 -21.44
N ARG A 21 7.75 -19.77 -20.71
CA ARG A 21 8.40 -20.94 -20.09
C ARG A 21 8.88 -20.57 -18.70
N ALA A 22 8.66 -21.44 -17.71
CA ALA A 22 9.02 -21.20 -16.32
C ALA A 22 9.90 -22.33 -15.78
N LEU A 23 10.96 -21.96 -15.06
CA LEU A 23 11.87 -22.87 -14.36
C LEU A 23 11.90 -22.48 -12.89
N SER A 24 11.91 -23.46 -11.99
CA SER A 24 11.89 -23.22 -10.53
C SER A 24 13.20 -23.71 -9.91
N VAL A 25 13.72 -22.97 -8.93
CA VAL A 25 14.79 -23.48 -8.06
C VAL A 25 14.25 -24.56 -7.13
N ARG A 26 15.16 -25.32 -6.50
CA ARG A 26 14.88 -26.43 -5.57
C ARG A 26 13.82 -26.13 -4.53
N SER A 27 13.84 -24.96 -3.91
CA SER A 27 12.89 -24.62 -2.84
C SER A 27 11.47 -24.29 -3.33
N GLY A 28 11.29 -24.05 -4.63
CA GLY A 28 10.03 -23.51 -5.16
C GLY A 28 9.83 -22.02 -4.92
N ASN A 29 10.72 -21.34 -4.19
CA ASN A 29 10.54 -19.93 -3.81
C ASN A 29 10.95 -18.93 -4.90
N VAL A 30 11.75 -19.37 -5.88
CA VAL A 30 12.26 -18.53 -6.97
C VAL A 30 11.96 -19.19 -8.31
N VAL A 31 11.45 -18.41 -9.25
CA VAL A 31 11.10 -18.85 -10.61
C VAL A 31 11.76 -17.94 -11.63
N ALA A 32 12.48 -18.52 -12.57
CA ALA A 32 12.88 -17.84 -13.80
C ALA A 32 11.76 -18.02 -14.83
N LEU A 33 11.25 -16.91 -15.37
CA LEU A 33 10.14 -16.86 -16.31
C LEU A 33 10.60 -16.19 -17.61
N GLY A 34 10.65 -16.96 -18.70
CA GLY A 34 10.81 -16.46 -20.06
C GLY A 34 9.45 -16.10 -20.65
N MET A 35 9.35 -14.97 -21.33
CA MET A 35 8.12 -14.52 -21.98
C MET A 35 8.39 -13.80 -23.32
N GLN A 36 7.45 -13.92 -24.25
CA GLN A 36 7.51 -13.22 -25.55
C GLN A 36 7.22 -11.70 -25.40
N ARG A 37 7.67 -10.88 -26.37
CA ARG A 37 7.50 -9.40 -26.32
C ARG A 37 6.04 -8.96 -26.21
N SER A 38 5.14 -9.68 -26.89
CA SER A 38 3.70 -9.39 -26.91
C SER A 38 2.95 -9.94 -25.69
N ALA A 39 3.64 -10.70 -24.82
CA ALA A 39 3.02 -11.32 -23.66
C ALA A 39 2.86 -10.33 -22.51
N SER A 40 1.92 -10.63 -21.62
CA SER A 40 1.69 -9.89 -20.38
C SER A 40 1.39 -10.84 -19.23
N VAL A 41 1.78 -10.43 -18.02
CA VAL A 41 1.60 -11.23 -16.80
C VAL A 41 0.60 -10.52 -15.90
N ASN A 42 -0.63 -11.05 -15.81
CA ASN A 42 -1.63 -10.55 -14.87
C ASN A 42 -1.30 -11.09 -13.47
N CYS A 43 -0.79 -10.20 -12.62
CA CYS A 43 -0.25 -10.56 -11.32
C CYS A 43 -1.36 -10.66 -10.29
N ALA A 44 -1.49 -11.80 -9.60
CA ALA A 44 -2.34 -11.91 -8.41
C ALA A 44 -1.53 -12.44 -7.23
N GLY A 45 -1.51 -11.69 -6.14
CA GLY A 45 -0.72 -12.01 -4.97
C GLY A 45 0.40 -11.02 -4.74
N MET A 46 1.51 -11.50 -4.17
CA MET A 46 2.68 -10.67 -3.89
C MET A 46 3.98 -11.41 -4.22
N THR A 47 4.89 -10.73 -4.91
CA THR A 47 6.18 -11.28 -5.33
C THR A 47 7.22 -10.17 -5.43
N LEU A 48 8.47 -10.51 -5.22
CA LEU A 48 9.60 -9.71 -5.68
C LEU A 48 9.89 -10.09 -7.11
N PHE A 49 10.16 -9.11 -7.97
CA PHE A 49 10.58 -9.41 -9.34
C PHE A 49 11.77 -8.55 -9.73
N ARG A 50 12.64 -9.12 -10.56
CA ARG A 50 13.69 -8.38 -11.28
C ARG A 50 13.69 -8.77 -12.75
N VAL A 51 14.09 -7.82 -13.58
CA VAL A 51 14.29 -8.07 -15.01
C VAL A 51 15.70 -8.61 -15.20
N PHE A 52 15.78 -9.84 -15.71
CA PHE A 52 17.05 -10.49 -16.01
C PHE A 52 17.52 -10.13 -17.43
N GLN A 53 16.60 -10.16 -18.40
CA GLN A 53 16.81 -9.76 -19.79
C GLN A 53 15.56 -9.06 -20.34
N GLY A 54 15.75 -8.14 -21.28
CA GLY A 54 14.67 -7.46 -21.98
C GLY A 54 14.14 -6.26 -21.20
N ASN A 55 12.90 -5.86 -21.50
CA ASN A 55 12.29 -4.68 -20.94
C ASN A 55 10.81 -4.92 -20.66
N VAL A 56 10.32 -4.39 -19.54
CA VAL A 56 8.92 -4.49 -19.14
C VAL A 56 8.39 -3.16 -18.62
N ASP A 57 7.08 -2.98 -18.69
CA ASP A 57 6.37 -1.89 -18.02
C ASP A 57 5.44 -2.44 -16.95
N VAL A 58 5.48 -1.85 -15.75
CA VAL A 58 4.58 -2.19 -14.65
C VAL A 58 4.08 -0.89 -14.03
N LEU A 59 2.79 -0.59 -14.20
CA LEU A 59 2.17 0.62 -13.64
C LEU A 59 2.92 1.92 -14.03
N GLY A 60 3.41 2.01 -15.28
CA GLY A 60 4.18 3.15 -15.79
C GLY A 60 5.64 3.19 -15.33
N PHE A 61 6.09 2.21 -14.55
CA PHE A 61 7.48 2.06 -14.16
C PHE A 61 8.18 1.10 -15.13
N ARG A 62 9.41 1.44 -15.53
CA ARG A 62 10.30 0.55 -16.29
C ARG A 62 11.47 0.14 -15.41
N PRO A 63 11.47 -1.08 -14.88
CA PRO A 63 12.52 -1.54 -13.99
C PRO A 63 13.88 -1.61 -14.71
N PRO A 64 14.98 -1.18 -14.06
CA PRO A 64 16.33 -1.50 -14.54
C PRO A 64 16.62 -3.00 -14.41
N LEU A 65 17.60 -3.47 -15.17
CA LEU A 65 18.08 -4.86 -15.10
C LEU A 65 18.68 -5.18 -13.72
N GLY A 66 18.40 -6.37 -13.21
CA GLY A 66 19.04 -6.94 -12.01
C GLY A 66 18.53 -6.44 -10.66
N VAL A 67 17.66 -5.43 -10.61
CA VAL A 67 17.16 -4.87 -9.34
C VAL A 67 15.80 -5.48 -8.99
N TYR A 68 15.66 -5.97 -7.75
CA TYR A 68 14.39 -6.46 -7.22
C TYR A 68 13.46 -5.32 -6.82
N PHE A 69 12.19 -5.46 -7.17
CA PHE A 69 11.10 -4.61 -6.71
C PHE A 69 9.97 -5.47 -6.12
N SER A 70 9.41 -5.04 -5.00
CA SER A 70 8.18 -5.65 -4.47
C SER A 70 6.96 -5.24 -5.29
N LEU A 71 6.18 -6.25 -5.68
CA LEU A 71 4.92 -6.13 -6.37
C LEU A 71 3.83 -6.73 -5.48
N HIS A 72 2.86 -5.91 -5.09
CA HIS A 72 1.68 -6.34 -4.32
C HIS A 72 0.42 -6.10 -5.14
N SER A 73 -0.21 -7.17 -5.59
CA SER A 73 -1.40 -7.16 -6.46
C SER A 73 -2.52 -8.03 -5.88
N PRO A 74 -3.22 -7.58 -4.83
CA PRO A 74 -4.24 -8.39 -4.18
C PRO A 74 -5.35 -8.79 -5.14
N LYS A 75 -5.75 -10.07 -5.12
CA LYS A 75 -6.74 -10.65 -6.05
C LYS A 75 -8.10 -9.94 -6.05
N TRP A 76 -8.49 -9.41 -4.89
CA TRP A 76 -9.75 -8.69 -4.70
C TRP A 76 -9.72 -7.25 -5.25
N SER A 77 -8.57 -6.79 -5.75
CA SER A 77 -8.36 -5.46 -6.34
C SER A 77 -8.16 -5.54 -7.87
N SER A 78 -7.91 -4.38 -8.49
CA SER A 78 -7.38 -4.31 -9.86
C SER A 78 -5.97 -4.88 -9.88
N LEU A 79 -5.78 -5.95 -10.65
CA LEU A 79 -4.48 -6.59 -10.79
C LEU A 79 -3.49 -5.69 -11.51
N LEU A 80 -2.26 -5.67 -11.00
CA LEU A 80 -1.11 -5.16 -11.74
C LEU A 80 -0.77 -6.11 -12.89
N VAL A 81 -0.24 -5.52 -13.96
CA VAL A 81 0.16 -6.25 -15.16
C VAL A 81 1.62 -5.93 -15.43
N ILE A 82 2.43 -6.96 -15.66
CA ILE A 82 3.77 -6.81 -16.22
C ILE A 82 3.64 -6.97 -17.73
N GLU A 83 3.89 -5.90 -18.47
CA GLU A 83 3.76 -5.88 -19.93
C GLU A 83 5.14 -5.94 -20.58
N GLY A 84 5.33 -6.85 -21.54
CA GLY A 84 6.55 -6.88 -22.33
C GLY A 84 6.72 -5.61 -23.17
N ARG A 85 7.95 -5.10 -23.24
CA ARG A 85 8.33 -3.94 -24.07
C ARG A 85 9.58 -4.26 -24.88
N PRO A 86 9.74 -3.67 -26.07
CA PRO A 86 10.98 -3.84 -26.83
C PRO A 86 12.17 -3.19 -26.11
N GLY A 87 13.35 -3.78 -26.31
CA GLY A 87 14.64 -3.24 -25.86
C GLY A 87 15.35 -4.07 -24.79
N ASN A 88 16.67 -3.86 -24.68
CA ASN A 88 17.59 -4.58 -23.76
C ASN A 88 17.58 -6.11 -23.90
N GLU A 89 17.30 -6.62 -25.09
CA GLU A 89 17.16 -8.07 -25.33
C GLU A 89 18.52 -8.77 -25.41
N GLU A 90 19.56 -8.04 -25.77
CA GLU A 90 20.94 -8.52 -25.83
C GLU A 90 21.70 -8.28 -24.52
N THR A 91 21.07 -7.62 -23.53
CA THR A 91 21.71 -7.24 -22.28
C THR A 91 21.12 -8.02 -21.13
N GLN A 92 21.97 -8.82 -20.48
CA GLN A 92 21.60 -9.55 -19.28
C GLN A 92 22.05 -8.77 -18.03
N SER A 93 21.27 -8.90 -16.95
CA SER A 93 21.67 -8.37 -15.65
C SER A 93 22.94 -9.06 -15.16
N PRO A 94 23.84 -8.34 -14.46
CA PRO A 94 25.06 -8.95 -13.94
C PRO A 94 24.73 -10.10 -12.97
N PHE A 95 25.37 -11.24 -13.21
CA PHE A 95 25.33 -12.39 -12.33
C PHE A 95 26.15 -12.12 -11.08
N GLY A 96 25.62 -12.39 -9.89
CA GLY A 96 26.50 -12.46 -8.73
C GLY A 96 25.88 -12.37 -7.34
N PRO A 97 26.71 -12.66 -6.33
CA PRO A 97 26.32 -12.65 -4.91
C PRO A 97 25.88 -11.26 -4.40
N THR A 98 26.23 -10.19 -5.10
CA THR A 98 25.78 -8.83 -4.79
C THR A 98 24.26 -8.66 -4.86
N ASN A 99 23.54 -9.54 -5.57
CA ASN A 99 22.09 -9.51 -5.70
C ASN A 99 21.38 -9.70 -4.34
N ALA A 100 21.93 -10.54 -3.46
CA ALA A 100 21.41 -10.75 -2.11
C ALA A 100 21.53 -9.48 -1.24
N SER A 101 22.70 -8.84 -1.30
CA SER A 101 22.94 -7.58 -0.58
C SER A 101 22.06 -6.44 -1.10
N LEU A 102 21.90 -6.34 -2.43
CA LEU A 102 21.00 -5.37 -3.06
C LEU A 102 19.54 -5.62 -2.68
N LEU A 103 19.10 -6.89 -2.67
CA LEU A 103 17.76 -7.28 -2.26
C LEU A 103 17.49 -6.85 -0.82
N GLN A 104 18.41 -7.12 0.11
CA GLN A 104 18.27 -6.70 1.51
C GLN A 104 18.20 -5.18 1.67
N ALA A 105 18.91 -4.42 0.82
CA ALA A 105 18.87 -2.97 0.80
C ALA A 105 17.54 -2.41 0.26
N MET A 106 16.97 -3.06 -0.76
CA MET A 106 15.68 -2.67 -1.34
C MET A 106 14.50 -3.08 -0.46
N GLU A 107 14.61 -4.21 0.24
CA GLU A 107 13.58 -4.79 1.10
C GLU A 107 14.12 -5.00 2.52
N PRO A 108 14.30 -3.93 3.31
CA PRO A 108 14.91 -4.01 4.65
C PRO A 108 14.05 -4.77 5.67
N ASN A 109 12.78 -5.02 5.37
CA ASN A 109 11.90 -5.83 6.21
C ASN A 109 11.87 -7.31 5.79
N LEU A 110 12.55 -7.68 4.70
CA LEU A 110 12.70 -9.07 4.31
C LEU A 110 13.55 -9.77 5.37
N PRO A 111 13.07 -10.88 5.98
CA PRO A 111 13.85 -11.65 6.93
C PRO A 111 15.14 -12.16 6.28
N ALA A 112 16.25 -12.16 7.01
CA ALA A 112 17.55 -12.63 6.51
C ALA A 112 17.48 -14.07 5.97
N GLU A 113 16.68 -14.93 6.61
CA GLU A 113 16.42 -16.32 6.18
C GLU A 113 15.79 -16.43 4.79
N ALA A 114 15.12 -15.38 4.31
CA ALA A 114 14.47 -15.34 3.01
C ALA A 114 15.41 -14.91 1.88
N VAL A 115 16.64 -14.49 2.20
CA VAL A 115 17.70 -14.16 1.25
C VAL A 115 18.71 -15.29 1.26
N ASN A 116 18.78 -16.05 0.16
CA ASN A 116 19.71 -17.17 0.02
C ASN A 116 20.54 -16.99 -1.26
N GLU A 117 21.86 -16.86 -1.11
CA GLU A 117 22.79 -16.66 -2.21
C GLU A 117 22.80 -17.85 -3.19
N ASP A 118 22.73 -19.09 -2.69
CA ASP A 118 22.68 -20.28 -3.52
C ASP A 118 21.42 -20.33 -4.38
N GLU A 119 20.28 -19.89 -3.83
CA GLU A 119 19.04 -19.76 -4.60
C GLU A 119 19.14 -18.69 -5.68
N GLU A 120 19.79 -17.56 -5.41
CA GLU A 120 19.99 -16.51 -6.41
C GLU A 120 20.92 -16.98 -7.54
N ILE A 121 22.02 -17.67 -7.21
CA ILE A 121 22.92 -18.27 -8.21
C ILE A 121 22.18 -19.32 -9.04
N ALA A 122 21.34 -20.15 -8.41
CA ALA A 122 20.53 -21.13 -9.12
C ALA A 122 19.50 -20.45 -10.04
N ALA A 123 18.81 -19.42 -9.56
CA ALA A 123 17.83 -18.67 -10.35
C ALA A 123 18.46 -18.01 -11.57
N ASP A 124 19.66 -17.45 -11.42
CA ASP A 124 20.46 -16.87 -12.49
C ASP A 124 20.87 -17.92 -13.55
N LYS A 125 21.29 -19.11 -13.13
CA LYS A 125 21.59 -20.23 -14.04
C LYS A 125 20.36 -20.68 -14.81
N LEU A 126 19.19 -20.72 -14.16
CA LEU A 126 17.92 -21.04 -14.82
C LEU A 126 17.49 -19.94 -15.78
N ALA A 127 17.68 -18.66 -15.42
CA ALA A 127 17.38 -17.54 -16.29
C ALA A 127 18.22 -17.57 -17.57
N MET A 128 19.51 -17.94 -17.49
CA MET A 128 20.36 -18.12 -18.67
C MET A 128 19.85 -19.17 -19.65
N GLN A 129 19.23 -20.25 -19.16
CA GLN A 129 18.66 -21.28 -20.03
C GLN A 129 17.47 -20.78 -20.87
N LEU A 130 16.92 -19.61 -20.54
CA LEU A 130 15.76 -19.02 -21.20
C LEU A 130 16.13 -17.86 -22.15
N VAL A 131 17.36 -17.36 -22.09
CA VAL A 131 17.80 -16.14 -22.79
C VAL A 131 17.70 -16.26 -24.31
N ASP A 132 18.09 -17.40 -24.88
CA ASP A 132 18.11 -17.60 -26.34
C ASP A 132 16.69 -17.81 -26.91
N ASP A 133 15.80 -18.39 -26.10
CA ASP A 133 14.42 -18.73 -26.51
C ASP A 133 13.43 -17.58 -26.29
N PHE A 134 13.76 -16.64 -25.38
CA PHE A 134 12.84 -15.60 -24.94
C PHE A 134 13.49 -14.20 -24.91
N PRO A 135 12.87 -13.20 -25.55
CA PRO A 135 13.39 -11.83 -25.57
C PRO A 135 13.32 -11.15 -24.19
N ILE A 136 12.45 -11.64 -23.30
CA ILE A 136 12.29 -11.13 -21.94
C ILE A 136 12.40 -12.28 -20.95
N VAL A 137 13.28 -12.13 -19.97
CA VAL A 137 13.44 -13.08 -18.87
C VAL A 137 13.30 -12.33 -17.54
N LEU A 138 12.41 -12.82 -16.69
CA LEU A 138 12.14 -12.29 -15.36
C LEU A 138 12.57 -13.31 -14.30
N VAL A 139 13.02 -12.83 -13.15
CA VAL A 139 13.19 -13.66 -11.96
C VAL A 139 12.18 -13.21 -10.92
N LEU A 140 11.31 -14.13 -10.50
CA LEU A 140 10.25 -13.93 -9.53
C LEU A 140 10.61 -14.65 -8.23
N ARG A 141 10.50 -13.98 -7.09
CA ARG A 141 10.79 -14.50 -5.76
C ARG A 141 9.60 -14.33 -4.82
N ALA A 142 9.35 -15.34 -4.00
CA ALA A 142 8.26 -15.33 -3.03
C ALA A 142 8.54 -14.32 -1.92
N ILE A 143 7.49 -13.63 -1.46
CA ILE A 143 7.55 -12.75 -0.29
C ILE A 143 7.07 -13.54 0.93
N PRO A 144 7.85 -13.62 2.02
CA PRO A 144 7.40 -14.22 3.27
C PRO A 144 6.13 -13.57 3.80
N VAL A 145 5.20 -14.41 4.25
CA VAL A 145 3.89 -13.94 4.72
C VAL A 145 4.01 -13.40 6.14
N SER A 146 3.58 -12.16 6.35
CA SER A 146 3.38 -11.53 7.64
C SER A 146 1.91 -11.20 7.82
N TYR A 147 1.46 -10.99 9.06
CA TYR A 147 0.11 -10.49 9.30
C TYR A 147 -0.11 -9.07 8.72
N GLY A 148 0.98 -8.34 8.42
CA GLY A 148 0.92 -7.04 7.76
C GLY A 148 0.68 -7.09 6.24
N ASN A 149 1.16 -8.14 5.55
CA ASN A 149 1.02 -8.27 4.09
C ASN A 149 0.02 -9.34 3.63
N ILE A 150 -0.57 -10.09 4.57
CA ILE A 150 -1.48 -11.21 4.31
C ILE A 150 -2.68 -10.87 3.43
N THR A 151 -3.13 -9.61 3.44
CA THR A 151 -4.24 -9.14 2.61
C THR A 151 -3.90 -9.10 1.11
N SER A 152 -2.60 -9.14 0.78
CA SER A 152 -2.09 -9.27 -0.59
C SER A 152 -1.71 -10.69 -0.96
N PHE A 153 -1.74 -11.64 -0.03
CA PHE A 153 -1.45 -13.04 -0.30
C PHE A 153 -2.52 -13.63 -1.22
N TYR A 154 -2.09 -14.37 -2.25
CA TYR A 154 -3.01 -15.11 -3.10
C TYR A 154 -2.51 -16.52 -3.37
N GLU A 155 -3.38 -17.48 -3.09
CA GLU A 155 -3.19 -18.87 -3.46
C GLU A 155 -4.54 -19.46 -3.84
N ASN A 156 -4.61 -20.03 -5.03
CA ASN A 156 -5.76 -20.80 -5.49
C ASN A 156 -5.33 -22.25 -5.68
N THR A 157 -5.37 -23.02 -4.61
CA THR A 157 -5.08 -24.45 -4.65
C THR A 157 -6.28 -25.24 -4.16
N ARG A 158 -6.55 -26.38 -4.82
CA ARG A 158 -7.38 -27.43 -4.23
C ARG A 158 -6.68 -27.90 -2.94
N PRO A 159 -7.42 -28.18 -1.86
CA PRO A 159 -6.88 -28.45 -0.52
C PRO A 159 -5.81 -29.56 -0.43
N GLU A 160 -5.68 -30.40 -1.46
CA GLU A 160 -4.83 -31.59 -1.47
C GLU A 160 -3.37 -31.35 -1.94
N LYS A 161 -3.04 -30.18 -2.52
CA LYS A 161 -1.66 -29.89 -2.97
C LYS A 161 -0.83 -29.25 -1.84
N LEU A 162 0.08 -30.03 -1.25
CA LEU A 162 0.94 -29.62 -0.13
C LEU A 162 2.06 -28.64 -0.53
N SER A 163 2.58 -28.71 -1.77
CA SER A 163 3.63 -27.83 -2.28
C SER A 163 3.17 -27.08 -3.54
N SER A 164 3.44 -25.77 -3.58
CA SER A 164 3.31 -24.98 -4.79
C SER A 164 4.58 -24.19 -5.03
N VAL A 165 4.92 -24.05 -6.30
CA VAL A 165 5.87 -23.05 -6.75
C VAL A 165 5.34 -21.64 -6.46
N LEU A 166 6.26 -20.76 -6.07
CA LEU A 166 6.08 -19.33 -5.81
C LEU A 166 4.88 -19.05 -4.88
N PRO A 167 4.96 -19.45 -3.60
CA PRO A 167 3.85 -19.28 -2.65
C PRO A 167 3.43 -17.81 -2.54
N GLY A 168 2.11 -17.59 -2.51
CA GLY A 168 1.51 -16.25 -2.34
C GLY A 168 1.40 -15.40 -3.61
N PHE A 169 1.84 -15.91 -4.76
CA PHE A 169 1.68 -15.29 -6.07
C PHE A 169 1.25 -16.31 -7.13
N LYS A 170 0.39 -15.87 -8.05
CA LYS A 170 -0.03 -16.62 -9.24
C LYS A 170 -0.25 -15.67 -10.42
N MET A 171 -0.10 -16.22 -11.62
CA MET A 171 -0.39 -15.55 -12.89
C MET A 171 -1.82 -15.90 -13.31
N ILE A 172 -2.67 -14.89 -13.49
CA ILE A 172 -4.09 -15.15 -13.84
C ILE A 172 -4.31 -15.07 -15.35
N ILE A 173 -4.97 -16.11 -15.87
CA ILE A 173 -5.39 -16.19 -17.26
C ILE A 173 -6.91 -16.13 -17.33
N SER A 174 -7.44 -15.48 -18.36
CA SER A 174 -8.88 -15.36 -18.55
C SER A 174 -9.48 -16.70 -18.93
N LYS A 175 -10.75 -16.93 -18.57
CA LYS A 175 -11.48 -18.14 -19.00
C LYS A 175 -11.49 -18.32 -20.52
N HIS A 176 -11.55 -17.21 -21.27
CA HIS A 176 -11.48 -17.22 -22.74
C HIS A 176 -10.14 -17.75 -23.26
N ASN A 177 -9.06 -17.52 -22.51
CA ASN A 177 -7.71 -17.99 -22.85
C ASN A 177 -7.38 -19.33 -22.18
N GLN A 178 -8.37 -20.03 -21.59
CA GLN A 178 -8.15 -21.35 -20.98
C GLN A 178 -7.63 -22.36 -22.02
N ASN A 179 -8.08 -22.28 -23.27
CA ASN A 179 -7.61 -23.16 -24.34
C ASN A 179 -6.11 -22.98 -24.64
N VAL A 180 -5.58 -21.76 -24.46
CA VAL A 180 -4.15 -21.47 -24.61
C VAL A 180 -3.35 -22.15 -23.52
N LEU A 181 -3.84 -22.09 -22.26
CA LEU A 181 -3.26 -22.85 -21.17
C LEU A 181 -3.30 -24.35 -21.45
N SER A 182 -4.47 -24.87 -21.84
CA SER A 182 -4.66 -26.29 -22.17
C SER A 182 -3.72 -26.75 -23.28
N ALA A 183 -3.46 -25.89 -24.28
CA ALA A 183 -2.51 -26.16 -25.36
C ALA A 183 -1.05 -26.13 -24.87
N LEU A 184 -0.68 -25.16 -24.02
CA LEU A 184 0.66 -25.07 -23.43
C LEU A 184 0.98 -26.26 -22.51
N THR A 185 -0.05 -26.87 -21.92
CA THR A 185 0.08 -28.04 -21.03
C THR A 185 -0.32 -29.36 -21.70
N ALA A 186 -0.71 -29.34 -22.98
CA ALA A 186 -1.19 -30.53 -23.68
C ALA A 186 -0.07 -31.56 -23.84
N GLY A 187 -0.30 -32.78 -23.35
CA GLY A 187 0.66 -33.89 -23.45
C GLY A 187 1.49 -34.14 -22.19
N PHE A 188 1.36 -33.31 -21.14
CA PHE A 188 2.09 -33.49 -19.88
C PHE A 188 1.16 -33.95 -18.76
N ASP A 189 1.55 -35.04 -18.10
CA ASP A 189 0.89 -35.50 -16.87
C ASP A 189 1.25 -34.57 -15.70
N CYS A 190 0.47 -33.49 -15.56
CA CYS A 190 0.56 -32.54 -14.46
C CYS A 190 0.09 -33.12 -13.10
N THR A 191 -0.42 -34.36 -13.09
CA THR A 191 -0.79 -35.12 -11.88
C THR A 191 0.25 -36.17 -11.47
N SER A 192 1.33 -36.33 -12.25
CA SER A 192 2.43 -37.24 -11.94
C SER A 192 2.98 -37.02 -10.52
N ALA A 193 3.22 -38.10 -9.79
CA ALA A 193 3.92 -38.04 -8.52
C ALA A 193 5.40 -37.67 -8.75
N ALA A 194 6.06 -37.17 -7.70
CA ALA A 194 7.52 -37.05 -7.74
C ALA A 194 8.13 -38.44 -8.02
N PRO A 195 9.24 -38.54 -8.78
CA PRO A 195 9.93 -39.81 -8.98
C PRO A 195 10.30 -40.45 -7.63
N LEU A 196 10.40 -41.78 -7.59
CA LEU A 196 10.79 -42.53 -6.37
C LEU A 196 12.11 -41.97 -5.79
N ASN A 197 12.17 -41.81 -4.48
CA ASN A 197 13.30 -41.23 -3.71
C ASN A 197 13.54 -39.72 -3.89
N THR A 198 12.67 -39.01 -4.62
CA THR A 198 12.74 -37.54 -4.67
C THR A 198 11.98 -36.97 -3.48
N ASP A 199 12.61 -36.07 -2.73
CA ASP A 199 11.93 -35.31 -1.68
C ASP A 199 10.87 -34.40 -2.32
N PRO A 200 9.56 -34.59 -2.03
CA PRO A 200 8.48 -33.80 -2.63
C PRO A 200 8.50 -32.32 -2.26
N SER A 201 9.27 -31.93 -1.23
CA SER A 201 9.50 -30.53 -0.87
C SER A 201 10.47 -29.84 -1.84
N HIS A 202 11.28 -30.61 -2.58
CA HIS A 202 12.16 -30.09 -3.62
C HIS A 202 11.45 -30.03 -4.97
N HIS A 203 11.76 -29.00 -5.75
CA HIS A 203 11.11 -28.67 -7.01
C HIS A 203 12.00 -28.91 -8.25
N ASP A 204 13.26 -29.34 -8.08
CA ASP A 204 14.23 -29.52 -9.18
C ASP A 204 13.81 -30.57 -10.22
N TRP A 205 12.96 -31.51 -9.83
CA TRP A 205 12.47 -32.57 -10.71
C TRP A 205 11.26 -32.13 -11.56
N LYS A 206 10.66 -30.97 -11.29
CA LYS A 206 9.48 -30.51 -12.00
C LYS A 206 9.88 -30.03 -13.40
N ALA A 207 9.27 -30.63 -14.42
CA ALA A 207 9.38 -30.16 -15.79
C ALA A 207 8.85 -28.71 -15.93
N PRO A 208 9.36 -27.91 -16.89
CA PRO A 208 8.95 -26.51 -17.06
C PRO A 208 7.43 -26.32 -17.19
N GLU A 209 6.75 -27.26 -17.86
CA GLU A 209 5.30 -27.24 -18.07
C GLU A 209 4.53 -27.44 -16.76
N ARG A 210 5.07 -28.24 -15.83
CA ARG A 210 4.50 -28.42 -14.50
C ARG A 210 4.67 -27.17 -13.65
N VAL A 211 5.85 -26.55 -13.69
CA VAL A 211 6.12 -25.28 -13.00
C VAL A 211 5.14 -24.22 -13.48
N LEU A 212 4.95 -24.10 -14.80
CA LEU A 212 4.02 -23.17 -15.40
C LEU A 212 2.56 -23.47 -15.00
N THR A 213 2.15 -24.74 -14.99
CA THR A 213 0.80 -25.16 -14.56
C THR A 213 0.49 -24.82 -13.10
N GLU A 214 1.48 -24.89 -12.21
CA GLU A 214 1.31 -24.49 -10.80
C GLU A 214 1.29 -22.98 -10.60
N LEU A 215 1.93 -22.23 -11.52
CA LEU A 215 1.99 -20.77 -11.48
C LEU A 215 0.73 -20.12 -12.09
N LEU A 216 0.14 -20.75 -13.11
CA LEU A 216 -1.02 -20.25 -13.84
C LEU A 216 -2.34 -20.64 -13.16
N VAL A 217 -3.26 -19.67 -13.07
CA VAL A 217 -4.60 -19.86 -12.52
C VAL A 217 -5.63 -19.30 -13.49
N VAL A 218 -6.63 -20.11 -13.84
CA VAL A 218 -7.78 -19.66 -14.63
C VAL A 218 -8.85 -19.12 -13.69
N ASP A 219 -9.09 -17.82 -13.72
CA ASP A 219 -10.10 -17.16 -12.89
C ASP A 219 -10.61 -15.89 -13.58
N SER A 220 -11.70 -15.34 -13.07
CA SER A 220 -12.15 -13.98 -13.36
C SER A 220 -11.23 -12.97 -12.69
N PHE A 221 -10.89 -11.89 -13.39
CA PHE A 221 -10.08 -10.80 -12.83
C PHE A 221 -10.40 -9.48 -13.50
N LYS A 222 -9.91 -8.42 -12.88
CA LYS A 222 -9.85 -7.08 -13.46
C LYS A 222 -8.39 -6.64 -13.44
N THR A 223 -7.90 -6.08 -14.54
CA THR A 223 -6.59 -5.44 -14.56
C THR A 223 -6.72 -3.94 -14.34
N LEU A 224 -5.62 -3.33 -13.94
CA LEU A 224 -5.45 -1.90 -13.95
C LEU A 224 -5.06 -1.48 -15.37
N SER A 225 -5.94 -0.74 -16.06
CA SER A 225 -5.69 -0.20 -17.40
C SER A 225 -5.68 1.33 -17.36
N PHE A 226 -4.78 1.92 -18.13
CA PHE A 226 -4.64 3.37 -18.24
C PHE A 226 -5.19 3.84 -19.58
N THR A 227 -6.16 4.74 -19.54
CA THR A 227 -6.73 5.32 -20.76
C THR A 227 -5.72 6.21 -21.47
N GLU A 228 -5.90 6.42 -22.77
CA GLU A 228 -5.06 7.34 -23.56
C GLU A 228 -5.01 8.74 -22.95
N GLN A 229 -6.11 9.21 -22.34
CA GLN A 229 -6.14 10.53 -21.69
C GLN A 229 -5.27 10.60 -20.45
N TRP A 230 -5.20 9.51 -19.66
CA TRP A 230 -4.30 9.43 -18.50
C TRP A 230 -2.84 9.43 -18.96
N GLN A 231 -2.53 8.62 -19.97
CA GLN A 231 -1.19 8.53 -20.57
C GLN A 231 -0.75 9.88 -21.13
N ALA A 232 -1.57 10.50 -21.98
CA ALA A 232 -1.28 11.80 -22.59
C ALA A 232 -1.13 12.92 -21.55
N THR A 233 -1.87 12.87 -20.44
CA THR A 233 -1.70 13.83 -19.34
C THR A 233 -0.38 13.61 -18.63
N ALA A 234 -0.02 12.37 -18.30
CA ALA A 234 1.27 12.06 -17.70
C ALA A 234 2.45 12.44 -18.63
N ASP A 235 2.33 12.21 -19.94
CA ASP A 235 3.30 12.62 -20.95
C ASP A 235 3.48 14.14 -20.94
N ARG A 236 2.39 14.91 -21.00
CA ARG A 236 2.45 16.39 -20.95
C ARG A 236 3.12 16.91 -19.67
N LEU A 237 2.79 16.32 -18.53
CA LEU A 237 3.39 16.70 -17.24
C LEU A 237 4.89 16.40 -17.24
N GLN A 238 5.27 15.21 -17.69
CA GLN A 238 6.67 14.78 -17.77
C GLN A 238 7.47 15.66 -18.73
N SER A 239 6.95 16.00 -19.91
CA SER A 239 7.62 16.89 -20.87
C SER A 239 7.83 18.28 -20.28
N SER A 240 6.79 18.87 -19.68
CA SER A 240 6.91 20.17 -19.00
C SER A 240 8.00 20.15 -17.91
N LEU A 241 8.04 19.10 -17.11
CA LEU A 241 9.02 18.94 -16.03
C LEU A 241 10.46 18.83 -16.54
N LEU A 242 10.66 18.27 -17.73
CA LEU A 242 11.98 18.12 -18.35
C LEU A 242 12.43 19.40 -19.08
N GLU A 243 11.50 20.16 -19.63
CA GLU A 243 11.79 21.44 -20.30
C GLU A 243 12.15 22.56 -19.32
N ASN A 244 11.64 22.50 -18.08
CA ASN A 244 11.87 23.51 -17.07
C ASN A 244 13.00 23.11 -16.11
N ALA A 245 13.96 24.01 -15.90
CA ALA A 245 15.09 23.77 -14.98
C ALA A 245 14.69 23.81 -13.49
N THR A 246 13.50 24.31 -13.16
CA THR A 246 13.01 24.47 -11.77
C THR A 246 12.05 23.36 -11.38
N SER A 247 12.18 22.87 -10.13
CA SER A 247 11.29 21.87 -9.55
C SER A 247 9.83 22.30 -9.55
N GLN A 248 8.98 21.64 -10.35
CA GLN A 248 7.56 21.96 -10.47
C GLN A 248 6.69 21.17 -9.48
N LYS A 249 5.52 21.74 -9.16
CA LYS A 249 4.54 21.18 -8.21
C LYS A 249 3.25 20.79 -8.94
N ILE A 250 2.77 19.58 -8.68
CA ILE A 250 1.61 18.98 -9.33
C ILE A 250 0.59 18.58 -8.26
N VAL A 251 -0.57 19.24 -8.23
CA VAL A 251 -1.68 18.86 -7.35
C VAL A 251 -2.62 17.91 -8.08
N VAL A 252 -2.94 16.77 -7.46
CA VAL A 252 -3.92 15.81 -7.97
C VAL A 252 -5.17 15.84 -7.09
N CYS A 253 -6.29 16.29 -7.66
CA CYS A 253 -7.56 16.47 -6.96
C CYS A 253 -8.73 15.76 -7.67
N GLY A 254 -9.83 15.52 -6.95
CA GLY A 254 -10.93 14.69 -7.44
C GLY A 254 -11.80 14.10 -6.32
N GLY A 255 -13.04 13.73 -6.63
CA GLY A 255 -13.96 13.13 -5.65
C GLY A 255 -13.48 11.79 -5.07
N LYS A 256 -14.18 11.26 -4.06
CA LYS A 256 -13.86 9.93 -3.50
C LYS A 256 -14.03 8.82 -4.56
N GLY A 257 -13.03 7.95 -4.69
CA GLY A 257 -13.08 6.77 -5.56
C GLY A 257 -12.87 7.04 -7.06
N VAL A 258 -12.45 8.23 -7.48
CA VAL A 258 -12.22 8.54 -8.91
C VAL A 258 -10.86 8.06 -9.46
N GLY A 259 -9.99 7.53 -8.59
CA GLY A 259 -8.67 7.01 -8.97
C GLY A 259 -7.47 7.90 -8.64
N LYS A 260 -7.60 8.91 -7.75
CA LYS A 260 -6.50 9.82 -7.37
C LYS A 260 -5.21 9.10 -6.99
N SER A 261 -5.27 8.23 -5.99
CA SER A 261 -4.12 7.43 -5.55
C SER A 261 -3.54 6.55 -6.67
N THR A 262 -4.37 6.07 -7.60
CA THR A 262 -3.90 5.32 -8.78
C THR A 262 -3.15 6.21 -9.76
N PHE A 263 -3.68 7.40 -10.06
CA PHE A 263 -3.00 8.36 -10.93
C PHE A 263 -1.69 8.85 -10.30
N CYS A 264 -1.70 9.13 -8.99
CA CYS A 264 -0.50 9.50 -8.23
C CYS A 264 0.58 8.41 -8.33
N ARG A 265 0.25 7.14 -8.10
CA ARG A 265 1.18 6.02 -8.26
C ARG A 265 1.75 5.94 -9.67
N TYR A 266 0.88 5.99 -10.68
CA TYR A 266 1.27 5.98 -12.09
C TYR A 266 2.23 7.13 -12.44
N LEU A 267 1.88 8.35 -12.04
CA LEU A 267 2.69 9.53 -12.29
C LEU A 267 4.03 9.46 -11.57
N VAL A 268 4.05 9.14 -10.27
CA VAL A 268 5.30 8.98 -9.49
C VAL A 268 6.21 7.95 -10.13
N ASN A 269 5.68 6.79 -10.50
CA ASN A 269 6.44 5.71 -11.14
C ASN A 269 7.11 6.15 -12.45
N ARG A 270 6.39 6.90 -13.28
CA ARG A 270 6.93 7.46 -14.52
C ARG A 270 8.01 8.51 -14.28
N LEU A 271 7.80 9.38 -13.29
CA LEU A 271 8.75 10.45 -12.96
C LEU A 271 10.03 9.90 -12.32
N LEU A 272 9.96 8.84 -11.51
CA LEU A 272 11.14 8.20 -10.90
C LEU A 272 12.17 7.76 -11.96
N ALA A 273 11.70 7.27 -13.10
CA ALA A 273 12.56 6.85 -14.21
C ALA A 273 13.36 8.00 -14.86
N LYS A 274 12.99 9.26 -14.62
CA LYS A 274 13.64 10.44 -15.20
C LYS A 274 14.36 11.30 -14.17
N PHE A 275 13.80 11.45 -12.98
CA PHE A 275 14.30 12.36 -11.96
C PHE A 275 15.06 11.64 -10.84
N GLY A 276 14.94 10.31 -10.72
CA GLY A 276 15.58 9.49 -9.66
C GLY A 276 14.99 9.68 -8.26
N THR A 277 14.50 10.88 -7.95
CA THR A 277 13.75 11.20 -6.73
C THR A 277 12.51 12.01 -7.07
N VAL A 278 11.37 11.67 -6.45
CA VAL A 278 10.11 12.43 -6.55
C VAL A 278 9.66 12.76 -5.13
N ALA A 279 9.43 14.04 -4.85
CA ALA A 279 8.81 14.45 -3.60
C ALA A 279 7.30 14.15 -3.65
N PHE A 280 6.76 13.61 -2.57
CA PHE A 280 5.34 13.27 -2.48
C PHE A 280 4.74 13.85 -1.21
N LEU A 281 3.79 14.76 -1.35
CA LEU A 281 3.04 15.34 -0.23
C LEU A 281 1.66 14.71 -0.19
N ASP A 282 1.38 13.97 0.87
CA ASP A 282 0.05 13.42 1.10
C ASP A 282 -0.72 14.28 2.10
N THR A 283 -1.86 14.81 1.64
CA THR A 283 -2.79 15.57 2.46
C THR A 283 -4.10 14.81 2.70
N ASP A 284 -4.26 13.57 2.21
CA ASP A 284 -5.42 12.73 2.50
C ASP A 284 -5.24 12.03 3.86
N LEU A 285 -5.87 12.58 4.90
CA LEU A 285 -5.81 12.02 6.25
C LEU A 285 -6.53 10.67 6.37
N GLY A 286 -7.50 10.39 5.50
CA GLY A 286 -8.33 9.20 5.59
C GLY A 286 -7.73 8.00 4.87
N GLN A 287 -7.12 8.21 3.70
CA GLN A 287 -6.57 7.15 2.85
C GLN A 287 -5.15 7.46 2.38
N SER A 288 -4.34 8.07 3.25
CA SER A 288 -2.91 8.33 3.02
C SER A 288 -2.20 7.16 2.33
N GLU A 289 -1.49 7.43 1.25
CA GLU A 289 -0.81 6.50 0.38
C GLU A 289 0.29 5.73 1.13
N LEU A 290 1.14 6.42 1.90
CA LEU A 290 2.41 5.90 2.41
C LEU A 290 2.47 5.78 3.94
N THR A 291 1.45 6.24 4.66
CA THR A 291 1.42 6.22 6.13
C THR A 291 0.10 5.66 6.66
N PRO A 292 0.01 5.33 7.95
CA PRO A 292 -1.28 5.15 8.61
C PRO A 292 -2.15 6.41 8.48
N SER A 293 -3.45 6.23 8.69
CA SER A 293 -4.43 7.32 8.65
C SER A 293 -4.16 8.36 9.74
N GLY A 294 -4.53 9.61 9.47
CA GLY A 294 -4.46 10.73 10.41
C GLY A 294 -3.18 11.56 10.32
N LEU A 295 -2.33 11.29 9.33
CA LEU A 295 -1.08 12.01 9.10
C LEU A 295 -1.16 12.81 7.79
N ALA A 296 -0.76 14.08 7.84
CA ALA A 296 -0.27 14.79 6.66
C ALA A 296 1.25 14.60 6.59
N ALA A 297 1.80 14.24 5.44
CA ALA A 297 3.17 13.74 5.35
C ALA A 297 3.88 14.11 4.05
N LEU A 298 5.17 14.45 4.15
CA LEU A 298 6.06 14.67 3.01
C LEU A 298 7.10 13.55 2.93
N HIS A 299 7.22 12.94 1.76
CA HIS A 299 8.15 11.86 1.45
C HIS A 299 9.11 12.25 0.32
N ALA A 300 10.31 11.64 0.30
CA ALA A 300 11.18 11.58 -0.86
C ALA A 300 11.16 10.14 -1.37
N LEU A 301 10.56 9.92 -2.52
CA LEU A 301 10.44 8.60 -3.12
C LEU A 301 11.61 8.37 -4.08
N THR A 302 12.25 7.22 -3.95
CA THR A 302 13.33 6.73 -4.82
C THR A 302 13.04 5.34 -5.39
N THR A 303 11.96 4.71 -4.93
CA THR A 303 11.51 3.39 -5.37
C THR A 303 10.04 3.45 -5.77
N PRO A 304 9.62 2.68 -6.79
CA PRO A 304 8.27 2.73 -7.35
C PRO A 304 7.20 2.27 -6.34
N LEU A 305 5.95 2.65 -6.61
CA LEU A 305 4.78 2.29 -5.83
C LEU A 305 3.98 1.22 -6.59
N LEU A 306 4.38 -0.04 -6.44
CA LEU A 306 3.82 -1.19 -7.18
C LEU A 306 2.83 -2.01 -6.33
N GLY A 307 1.80 -1.32 -5.82
CA GLY A 307 0.71 -1.97 -5.10
C GLY A 307 -0.29 -0.96 -4.53
N PRO A 308 -1.29 -1.41 -3.74
CA PRO A 308 -2.16 -0.52 -2.97
C PRO A 308 -1.39 0.19 -1.85
N GLY A 309 -1.86 1.35 -1.39
CA GLY A 309 -1.12 2.15 -0.41
C GLY A 309 -0.68 1.41 0.88
N PHE A 310 -1.45 0.44 1.37
CA PHE A 310 -1.05 -0.30 2.57
C PHE A 310 0.14 -1.24 2.33
N SER A 311 0.51 -1.52 1.08
CA SER A 311 1.58 -2.46 0.74
C SER A 311 2.99 -1.85 0.69
N HIS A 312 3.10 -0.53 0.71
CA HIS A 312 4.39 0.16 0.51
C HIS A 312 4.56 1.34 1.47
N MET A 313 4.15 1.19 2.72
CA MET A 313 4.29 2.26 3.71
C MET A 313 5.75 2.63 3.97
N LYS A 314 6.00 3.94 4.07
CA LYS A 314 7.34 4.52 4.24
C LYS A 314 7.32 5.60 5.31
N ASN A 315 8.42 5.68 6.05
CA ASN A 315 8.64 6.76 6.99
C ASN A 315 8.76 8.09 6.22
N PRO A 316 8.02 9.14 6.60
CA PRO A 316 8.11 10.43 5.96
C PRO A 316 9.38 11.18 6.37
N ILE A 317 9.79 12.15 5.56
CA ILE A 317 10.81 13.16 5.95
C ILE A 317 10.28 13.99 7.12
N ARG A 318 8.99 14.29 7.06
CA ARG A 318 8.24 15.02 8.07
C ARG A 318 6.77 14.68 7.95
N SER A 319 6.10 14.52 9.08
CA SER A 319 4.65 14.46 9.13
C SER A 319 4.13 15.21 10.34
N PHE A 320 2.84 15.49 10.32
CA PHE A 320 2.09 16.06 11.44
C PHE A 320 0.85 15.20 11.64
N PHE A 321 0.59 14.83 12.90
CA PHE A 321 -0.57 14.02 13.24
C PHE A 321 -1.77 14.91 13.53
N CYS A 322 -2.79 14.80 12.69
CA CYS A 322 -4.07 15.51 12.83
C CYS A 322 -5.08 14.72 13.69
N GLY A 323 -4.78 13.45 14.00
CA GLY A 323 -5.54 12.61 14.93
C GLY A 323 -6.96 12.24 14.52
N ASN A 324 -7.37 12.54 13.28
CA ASN A 324 -8.62 12.11 12.70
C ASN A 324 -8.43 11.87 11.19
N ALA A 325 -9.28 11.03 10.60
CA ALA A 325 -9.31 10.75 9.17
C ALA A 325 -10.05 11.83 8.37
N ASN A 326 -10.75 12.75 9.05
CA ASN A 326 -11.44 13.88 8.44
C ASN A 326 -10.73 15.20 8.82
N PRO A 327 -10.22 15.98 7.85
CA PRO A 327 -9.57 17.25 8.13
C PRO A 327 -10.52 18.30 8.74
N GLY A 328 -11.84 18.14 8.60
CA GLY A 328 -12.83 19.03 9.22
C GLY A 328 -12.89 18.96 10.75
N ASN A 329 -12.20 18.02 11.40
CA ASN A 329 -12.10 17.96 12.86
C ASN A 329 -11.27 19.12 13.43
N ASP A 330 -10.19 19.51 12.73
CA ASP A 330 -9.39 20.70 13.03
C ASP A 330 -8.81 21.26 11.71
N PRO A 331 -9.62 22.01 10.95
CA PRO A 331 -9.22 22.49 9.62
C PRO A 331 -8.03 23.46 9.69
N LEU A 332 -7.91 24.23 10.77
CA LEU A 332 -6.83 25.19 10.97
C LEU A 332 -5.49 24.48 11.20
N TYR A 333 -5.48 23.47 12.07
CA TYR A 333 -4.28 22.67 12.29
C TYR A 333 -3.89 21.87 11.05
N TYR A 334 -4.87 21.29 10.34
CA TYR A 334 -4.61 20.60 9.06
C TYR A 334 -3.93 21.53 8.06
N MET A 335 -4.44 22.75 7.85
CA MET A 335 -3.81 23.70 6.93
C MET A 335 -2.41 24.13 7.42
N LYS A 336 -2.24 24.32 8.73
CA LYS A 336 -0.93 24.63 9.32
C LYS A 336 0.10 23.51 9.06
N ALA A 337 -0.32 22.25 9.14
CA ALA A 337 0.50 21.09 8.79
C ALA A 337 0.90 21.11 7.31
N VAL A 338 -0.06 21.28 6.40
CA VAL A 338 0.22 21.35 4.95
C VAL A 338 1.22 22.48 4.63
N LYS A 339 0.98 23.70 5.13
CA LYS A 339 1.90 24.84 4.94
C LYS A 339 3.32 24.55 5.42
N SER A 340 3.44 23.88 6.57
CA SER A 340 4.75 23.53 7.14
C SER A 340 5.51 22.51 6.29
N LEU A 341 4.79 21.54 5.70
CA LEU A 341 5.36 20.55 4.80
C LEU A 341 5.77 21.17 3.45
N LEU A 342 4.95 22.07 2.90
CA LEU A 342 5.29 22.84 1.70
C LEU A 342 6.53 23.72 1.91
N ARG A 343 6.62 24.41 3.06
CA ARG A 343 7.83 25.17 3.41
C ARG A 343 9.05 24.28 3.51
N LEU A 344 8.93 23.09 4.10
CA LEU A 344 10.03 22.14 4.18
C LEU A 344 10.50 21.68 2.79
N TYR A 345 9.56 21.39 1.88
CA TYR A 345 9.89 21.07 0.50
C TYR A 345 10.66 22.22 -0.18
N GLN A 346 10.19 23.46 -0.03
CA GLN A 346 10.86 24.64 -0.61
C GLN A 346 12.28 24.84 -0.07
N VAL A 347 12.48 24.65 1.24
CA VAL A 347 13.81 24.74 1.86
C VAL A 347 14.75 23.64 1.34
N LYS A 348 14.23 22.42 1.16
CA LYS A 348 15.04 21.26 0.78
C LYS A 348 15.39 21.22 -0.71
N TRP A 349 14.47 21.61 -1.59
CA TRP A 349 14.62 21.45 -3.04
C TRP A 349 14.29 22.70 -3.87
N GLY A 350 13.75 23.75 -3.27
CA GLY A 350 13.38 24.97 -3.99
C GLY A 350 14.57 25.88 -4.35
N THR A 351 15.76 25.62 -3.81
CA THR A 351 16.99 26.41 -4.03
C THR A 351 18.17 25.57 -4.52
N GLN A 352 17.99 24.26 -4.68
CA GLN A 352 19.07 23.36 -5.09
C GLN A 352 19.12 23.24 -6.62
N ASN A 353 20.31 22.96 -7.16
CA ASN A 353 20.51 22.60 -8.59
C ASN A 353 19.95 21.21 -8.94
N VAL A 354 19.26 20.54 -8.01
CA VAL A 354 18.66 19.22 -8.23
C VAL A 354 17.16 19.39 -8.44
N ASN A 355 16.68 19.07 -9.63
CA ASN A 355 15.27 19.12 -9.99
C ASN A 355 14.53 17.93 -9.39
N VAL A 356 13.74 18.17 -8.33
CA VAL A 356 12.92 17.14 -7.65
C VAL A 356 11.46 17.55 -7.73
N PRO A 357 10.65 16.94 -8.62
CA PRO A 357 9.24 17.29 -8.75
C PRO A 357 8.44 16.95 -7.49
N LEU A 358 7.43 17.76 -7.17
CA LEU A 358 6.48 17.50 -6.09
C LEU A 358 5.13 17.05 -6.63
N VAL A 359 4.70 15.85 -6.24
CA VAL A 359 3.33 15.37 -6.46
C VAL A 359 2.54 15.48 -5.16
N ILE A 360 1.40 16.16 -5.19
CA ILE A 360 0.53 16.37 -4.03
C ILE A 360 -0.76 15.57 -4.21
N ASN A 361 -1.04 14.62 -3.31
CA ASN A 361 -2.29 13.89 -3.24
C ASN A 361 -3.25 14.57 -2.25
N THR A 362 -4.48 14.86 -2.68
CA THR A 362 -5.49 15.54 -1.83
C THR A 362 -6.60 14.59 -1.34
N ASP A 363 -7.34 15.00 -0.31
CA ASP A 363 -8.58 14.32 0.11
C ASP A 363 -9.63 14.32 -1.04
N GLY A 364 -10.56 13.37 -1.00
CA GLY A 364 -11.72 13.31 -1.88
C GLY A 364 -12.95 14.08 -1.39
N TRP A 365 -12.86 14.86 -0.31
CA TRP A 365 -13.93 15.73 0.17
C TRP A 365 -13.99 17.04 -0.62
N ILE A 366 -14.86 17.07 -1.63
CA ILE A 366 -14.91 18.12 -2.67
C ILE A 366 -16.12 19.07 -2.54
N LYS A 367 -16.74 19.17 -1.36
CA LYS A 367 -17.94 20.00 -1.14
C LYS A 367 -17.87 20.77 0.16
N SER A 368 -18.45 21.98 0.18
CA SER A 368 -18.51 22.85 1.35
C SER A 368 -17.10 23.04 1.94
N MET A 369 -16.91 22.93 3.26
CA MET A 369 -15.59 23.06 3.91
C MET A 369 -14.49 22.18 3.29
N GLY A 370 -14.82 21.00 2.74
CA GLY A 370 -13.82 20.19 2.04
C GLY A 370 -13.31 20.83 0.75
N HIS A 371 -14.22 21.49 0.02
CA HIS A 371 -13.87 22.27 -1.16
C HIS A 371 -13.05 23.50 -0.76
N ASP A 372 -13.45 24.22 0.29
CA ASP A 372 -12.68 25.37 0.82
C ASP A 372 -11.25 24.96 1.21
N LEU A 373 -11.10 23.82 1.88
CA LEU A 373 -9.79 23.25 2.22
C LEU A 373 -8.98 22.87 0.98
N LEU A 374 -9.61 22.28 -0.04
CA LEU A 374 -8.95 21.96 -1.30
C LEU A 374 -8.45 23.23 -2.00
N CYS A 375 -9.28 24.26 -2.11
CA CYS A 375 -8.90 25.55 -2.70
C CYS A 375 -7.71 26.15 -1.94
N ASN A 376 -7.78 26.19 -0.61
CA ASN A 376 -6.66 26.65 0.22
C ASN A 376 -5.38 25.82 0.02
N VAL A 377 -5.47 24.49 -0.11
CA VAL A 377 -4.30 23.66 -0.42
C VAL A 377 -3.70 24.03 -1.78
N ILE A 378 -4.53 24.24 -2.81
CA ILE A 378 -4.08 24.63 -4.15
C ILE A 378 -3.41 26.01 -4.12
N GLU A 379 -4.04 26.99 -3.49
CA GLU A 379 -3.53 28.37 -3.38
C GLU A 379 -2.21 28.42 -2.61
N GLU A 380 -2.14 27.77 -1.44
CA GLU A 380 -0.91 27.70 -0.63
C GLU A 380 0.21 26.92 -1.34
N THR A 381 -0.15 25.91 -2.13
CA THR A 381 0.82 25.17 -2.94
C THR A 381 1.35 26.04 -4.08
N ASN A 382 0.53 26.94 -4.65
CA ASN A 382 0.81 27.69 -5.88
C ASN A 382 1.47 26.78 -6.95
N PRO A 383 0.74 25.75 -7.44
CA PRO A 383 1.31 24.73 -8.31
C PRO A 383 1.53 25.22 -9.74
N ASP A 384 2.32 24.47 -10.50
CA ASP A 384 2.45 24.62 -11.94
C ASP A 384 1.31 23.91 -12.68
N HIS A 385 0.84 22.81 -12.10
CA HIS A 385 -0.16 21.93 -12.68
C HIS A 385 -1.18 21.49 -11.64
N VAL A 386 -2.45 21.51 -12.03
CA VAL A 386 -3.53 20.88 -11.29
C VAL A 386 -4.15 19.81 -12.18
N VAL A 387 -4.13 18.56 -11.71
CA VAL A 387 -4.80 17.43 -12.36
C VAL A 387 -6.12 17.17 -11.65
N GLN A 388 -7.22 17.43 -12.34
CA GLN A 388 -8.55 17.20 -11.84
C GLN A 388 -9.11 15.90 -12.43
N LEU A 389 -9.19 14.86 -11.61
CA LEU A 389 -9.86 13.61 -11.99
C LEU A 389 -11.37 13.78 -11.90
N LEU A 390 -12.02 13.74 -13.06
CA LEU A 390 -13.46 13.87 -13.19
C LEU A 390 -14.17 12.58 -12.77
N ALA A 391 -15.40 12.72 -12.31
CA ALA A 391 -16.28 11.61 -12.00
C ALA A 391 -17.38 11.47 -13.05
N ALA A 392 -17.84 10.25 -13.29
CA ALA A 392 -19.00 9.99 -14.15
C ALA A 392 -20.31 10.60 -13.59
N THR A 393 -20.40 10.79 -12.26
CA THR A 393 -21.61 11.29 -11.60
C THR A 393 -21.52 12.79 -11.28
N LYS A 394 -22.60 13.54 -11.59
CA LYS A 394 -22.72 14.98 -11.30
C LYS A 394 -22.45 15.34 -9.83
N ASN A 395 -22.86 14.46 -8.90
CA ASN A 395 -22.65 14.66 -7.47
C ASN A 395 -21.18 14.72 -7.03
N LYS A 396 -20.26 14.28 -7.88
CA LYS A 396 -18.81 14.29 -7.64
C LYS A 396 -18.06 15.30 -8.52
N GLN A 397 -18.78 16.22 -9.16
CA GLN A 397 -18.21 17.36 -9.87
C GLN A 397 -18.00 18.54 -8.90
N PHE A 398 -16.98 19.34 -9.16
CA PHE A 398 -16.61 20.54 -8.42
C PHE A 398 -15.71 21.38 -9.32
N ASP A 399 -15.59 22.68 -9.01
CA ASP A 399 -14.72 23.58 -9.76
C ASP A 399 -13.39 23.77 -9.04
N VAL A 400 -12.31 23.83 -9.80
CA VAL A 400 -10.99 24.21 -9.31
C VAL A 400 -10.86 25.72 -9.46
N PRO A 401 -10.24 26.45 -8.52
CA PRO A 401 -10.07 27.90 -8.67
C PRO A 401 -9.31 28.22 -9.97
N THR A 402 -9.81 29.20 -10.72
CA THR A 402 -9.27 29.59 -12.04
C THR A 402 -8.40 30.84 -11.99
N GLU A 403 -8.36 31.52 -10.85
CA GLU A 403 -7.61 32.78 -10.66
C GLU A 403 -6.09 32.56 -10.53
N GLY A 404 -5.64 31.31 -10.38
CA GLY A 404 -4.23 30.95 -10.28
C GLY A 404 -3.49 30.89 -11.62
N LYS A 405 -2.14 30.83 -11.53
CA LYS A 405 -1.25 30.69 -12.70
C LYS A 405 -1.04 29.23 -13.15
N TRP A 406 -1.73 28.27 -12.54
CA TRP A 406 -1.55 26.84 -12.83
C TRP A 406 -2.26 26.41 -14.12
N ARG A 407 -1.70 25.40 -14.78
CA ARG A 407 -2.36 24.72 -15.90
C ARG A 407 -3.28 23.61 -15.38
N LEU A 408 -4.57 23.72 -15.68
CA LEU A 408 -5.58 22.74 -15.31
C LEU A 408 -5.67 21.61 -16.35
N HIS A 409 -5.56 20.36 -15.88
CA HIS A 409 -5.74 19.14 -16.69
C HIS A 409 -6.96 18.39 -16.17
N ALA A 410 -8.10 18.51 -16.86
CA ALA A 410 -9.30 17.74 -16.54
C ALA A 410 -9.21 16.36 -17.20
N VAL A 411 -9.21 15.29 -16.39
CA VAL A 411 -8.99 13.93 -16.86
C VAL A 411 -10.22 13.06 -16.53
N PRO A 412 -10.83 12.39 -17.53
CA PRO A 412 -11.92 11.45 -17.29
C PRO A 412 -11.55 10.30 -16.34
N PRO A 413 -12.53 9.65 -15.68
CA PRO A 413 -12.27 8.47 -14.87
C PRO A 413 -11.72 7.34 -15.73
N TRP A 414 -10.80 6.55 -15.17
CA TRP A 414 -10.21 5.40 -15.85
C TRP A 414 -11.22 4.25 -16.10
N ASP A 415 -12.24 4.14 -15.25
CA ASP A 415 -13.35 3.20 -15.38
C ASP A 415 -14.67 3.98 -15.36
N PRO A 416 -15.23 4.33 -16.54
CA PRO A 416 -16.44 5.13 -16.64
C PRO A 416 -17.72 4.36 -16.26
N VAL A 417 -17.68 3.02 -16.32
CA VAL A 417 -18.87 2.17 -16.11
C VAL A 417 -19.02 1.81 -14.63
N GLY A 418 -17.93 1.85 -13.85
CA GLY A 418 -17.96 1.58 -12.41
C GLY A 418 -18.34 0.13 -12.06
N VAL A 419 -18.32 -0.77 -13.05
CA VAL A 419 -18.79 -2.16 -12.95
C VAL A 419 -17.69 -3.02 -12.39
N THR A 420 -17.19 -2.77 -11.18
CA THR A 420 -16.19 -3.70 -10.62
C THR A 420 -16.41 -3.99 -9.15
N GLN A 421 -16.22 -5.29 -8.83
CA GLN A 421 -16.14 -6.00 -7.54
C GLN A 421 -16.46 -5.13 -6.32
N PRO A 422 -17.30 -5.60 -5.36
CA PRO A 422 -17.69 -4.77 -4.22
C PRO A 422 -16.44 -4.17 -3.58
N PRO A 423 -16.25 -2.84 -3.69
CA PRO A 423 -14.99 -2.24 -3.29
C PRO A 423 -14.83 -2.50 -1.79
N ARG A 424 -13.65 -2.97 -1.39
CA ARG A 424 -13.27 -2.95 0.03
C ARG A 424 -13.53 -1.53 0.53
N SER A 425 -14.29 -1.43 1.60
CA SER A 425 -14.74 -0.16 2.12
C SER A 425 -13.54 0.70 2.52
N SER A 426 -13.68 2.03 2.49
CA SER A 426 -12.65 2.93 3.02
C SER A 426 -12.41 2.72 4.53
N LYS A 427 -13.28 2.00 5.24
CA LYS A 427 -13.02 1.56 6.62
C LYS A 427 -12.02 0.39 6.61
N GLU A 428 -12.29 -0.67 5.86
CA GLU A 428 -11.38 -1.83 5.73
C GLU A 428 -9.99 -1.43 5.25
N LEU A 429 -9.88 -0.57 4.23
CA LEU A 429 -8.59 -0.15 3.73
C LEU A 429 -7.75 0.62 4.77
N ARG A 430 -8.39 1.38 5.68
CA ARG A 430 -7.69 2.01 6.81
C ARG A 430 -7.16 0.98 7.79
N ILE A 431 -7.94 -0.06 8.05
CA ILE A 431 -7.55 -1.17 8.94
C ILE A 431 -6.33 -1.90 8.34
N TYR A 432 -6.33 -2.18 7.04
CA TYR A 432 -5.19 -2.81 6.37
C TYR A 432 -3.90 -1.98 6.48
N ARG A 433 -4.00 -0.65 6.48
CA ARG A 433 -2.85 0.24 6.74
C ARG A 433 -2.32 0.07 8.14
N PHE A 434 -3.19 -0.04 9.15
CA PHE A 434 -2.75 -0.29 10.51
C PHE A 434 -2.13 -1.67 10.69
N HIS A 435 -2.70 -2.71 10.08
CA HIS A 435 -2.12 -4.06 10.09
C HIS A 435 -0.75 -4.08 9.42
N SER A 436 -0.63 -3.52 8.22
CA SER A 436 0.65 -3.45 7.54
C SER A 436 1.67 -2.63 8.34
N TYR A 437 1.25 -1.59 9.08
CA TYR A 437 2.17 -0.74 9.83
C TYR A 437 2.68 -1.46 11.09
N PHE A 438 1.77 -1.94 11.93
CA PHE A 438 2.11 -2.57 13.21
C PHE A 438 2.59 -4.00 13.08
N LEU A 439 2.13 -4.75 12.08
CA LEU A 439 2.36 -6.20 11.93
C LEU A 439 3.23 -6.55 10.70
N SER A 440 3.87 -5.57 10.05
CA SER A 440 4.80 -5.82 8.92
C SER A 440 5.89 -6.84 9.24
N ARG A 441 6.36 -6.87 10.49
CA ARG A 441 7.43 -7.77 10.98
C ARG A 441 6.90 -8.98 11.73
N SER A 442 5.59 -9.08 11.92
CA SER A 442 4.95 -10.21 12.62
C SER A 442 4.73 -11.35 11.64
N ARG A 443 5.63 -12.35 11.68
CA ARG A 443 5.53 -13.56 10.85
C ARG A 443 4.15 -14.20 10.99
N CYS A 444 3.55 -14.55 9.86
CA CYS A 444 2.30 -15.31 9.86
C CYS A 444 2.62 -16.79 10.12
N VAL A 445 2.08 -17.34 11.20
CA VAL A 445 2.31 -18.74 11.62
C VAL A 445 1.15 -19.66 11.22
N LEU A 446 0.24 -19.18 10.37
CA LEU A 446 -0.91 -19.96 9.95
C LEU A 446 -0.48 -21.07 8.97
N PRO A 447 -1.01 -22.29 9.11
CA PRO A 447 -0.88 -23.32 8.10
C PRO A 447 -1.34 -22.81 6.74
N ARG A 448 -0.63 -23.22 5.68
CA ARG A 448 -0.91 -22.81 4.29
C ARG A 448 -2.36 -23.04 3.89
N LEU A 449 -2.99 -24.11 4.37
CA LEU A 449 -4.40 -24.42 4.12
C LEU A 449 -5.35 -23.28 4.55
N GLN A 450 -5.02 -22.58 5.65
CA GLN A 450 -5.80 -21.43 6.13
C GLN A 450 -5.52 -20.14 5.36
N LEU A 451 -4.42 -20.08 4.60
CA LEU A 451 -4.05 -18.95 3.75
C LEU A 451 -4.66 -19.05 2.34
N GLN A 452 -5.35 -20.15 2.03
CA GLN A 452 -6.03 -20.31 0.76
C GLN A 452 -7.31 -19.48 0.73
N ASN A 453 -7.65 -18.96 -0.45
CA ASN A 453 -8.92 -18.28 -0.68
C ASN A 453 -9.21 -17.05 0.19
N LEU A 454 -8.17 -16.36 0.72
CA LEU A 454 -8.30 -15.14 1.52
C LEU A 454 -8.97 -13.98 0.76
N GLN A 455 -8.98 -14.03 -0.57
CA GLN A 455 -9.73 -13.07 -1.38
C GLN A 455 -11.25 -13.17 -1.17
N VAL A 456 -11.76 -14.32 -0.71
CA VAL A 456 -13.19 -14.57 -0.50
C VAL A 456 -13.63 -14.10 0.88
N LEU A 457 -14.64 -13.23 0.89
CA LEU A 457 -15.25 -12.62 2.08
C LEU A 457 -16.19 -13.56 2.86
N SER A 458 -15.80 -14.82 3.07
CA SER A 458 -16.61 -15.75 3.87
C SER A 458 -16.15 -15.78 5.33
N GLU A 459 -17.05 -16.11 6.25
CA GLU A 459 -16.73 -16.25 7.69
C GLU A 459 -15.58 -17.24 7.93
N LYS A 460 -15.52 -18.31 7.14
CA LYS A 460 -14.46 -19.33 7.18
C LYS A 460 -13.06 -18.80 6.86
N ASN A 461 -12.98 -17.67 6.15
CA ASN A 461 -11.73 -17.07 5.68
C ASN A 461 -11.36 -15.78 6.43
N ARG A 462 -12.09 -15.44 7.51
CA ARG A 462 -11.77 -14.28 8.34
C ARG A 462 -10.58 -14.59 9.22
N LEU A 463 -9.55 -13.77 9.12
CA LEU A 463 -8.34 -13.87 9.94
C LEU A 463 -8.36 -12.90 11.13
N ASP A 464 -9.49 -12.25 11.39
CA ASP A 464 -9.63 -11.19 12.39
C ASP A 464 -9.12 -11.64 13.77
N GLY A 465 -9.48 -12.86 14.22
CA GLY A 465 -9.00 -13.42 15.48
C GLY A 465 -7.49 -13.72 15.50
N HIS A 466 -6.91 -14.17 14.38
CA HIS A 466 -5.48 -14.43 14.30
C HIS A 466 -4.67 -13.13 14.27
N ILE A 467 -5.15 -12.12 13.55
CA ILE A 467 -4.56 -10.78 13.51
C ILE A 467 -4.63 -10.13 14.91
N TYR A 468 -5.74 -10.29 15.62
CA TYR A 468 -5.88 -9.83 17.00
C TYR A 468 -4.82 -10.45 17.93
N ARG A 469 -4.67 -11.78 17.89
CA ARG A 469 -3.64 -12.47 18.68
C ARG A 469 -2.23 -11.99 18.32
N ALA A 470 -1.97 -11.68 17.05
CA ALA A 470 -0.70 -11.11 16.63
C ALA A 470 -0.42 -9.75 17.28
N TYR A 471 -1.43 -8.86 17.44
CA TYR A 471 -1.29 -7.63 18.23
C TYR A 471 -1.01 -7.90 19.70
N ALA A 472 -1.72 -8.87 20.31
CA ALA A 472 -1.53 -9.22 21.72
C ALA A 472 -0.12 -9.75 22.03
N GLN A 473 0.51 -10.40 21.05
CA GLN A 473 1.88 -10.92 21.12
C GLN A 473 2.97 -9.86 20.90
N LEU A 474 2.62 -8.66 20.43
CA LEU A 474 3.61 -7.58 20.30
C LEU A 474 4.12 -7.15 21.69
N ALA A 475 5.44 -7.11 21.84
CA ALA A 475 6.09 -6.60 23.03
C ALA A 475 5.93 -5.07 23.11
N PRO A 476 5.33 -4.52 24.18
CA PRO A 476 5.20 -3.08 24.35
C PRO A 476 6.48 -2.45 24.89
N PHE A 477 6.69 -1.18 24.56
CA PHE A 477 7.65 -0.32 25.23
C PHE A 477 7.03 0.23 26.52
N ALA A 478 7.71 0.04 27.65
CA ALA A 478 7.36 0.71 28.90
C ALA A 478 7.89 2.15 28.88
N VAL A 479 7.01 3.12 29.08
CA VAL A 479 7.35 4.55 29.07
C VAL A 479 6.86 5.18 30.38
N SER A 480 7.75 5.81 31.13
CA SER A 480 7.36 6.56 32.34
C SER A 480 6.52 7.78 31.97
N PHE A 481 5.52 8.10 32.81
CA PHE A 481 4.71 9.32 32.71
C PHE A 481 5.55 10.61 32.74
N ASP A 482 6.77 10.57 33.28
CA ASP A 482 7.62 11.75 33.42
C ASP A 482 8.31 12.13 32.11
N HIS A 483 8.45 11.18 31.18
CA HIS A 483 9.14 11.40 29.90
C HIS A 483 8.24 11.91 28.77
N VAL A 484 6.92 11.95 28.98
CA VAL A 484 5.97 12.30 27.93
C VAL A 484 4.87 13.23 28.42
N ASP A 485 4.57 14.22 27.58
CA ASP A 485 3.36 15.01 27.67
C ASP A 485 2.23 14.37 26.85
N VAL A 486 0.98 14.72 27.15
CA VAL A 486 -0.19 14.26 26.41
C VAL A 486 -0.99 15.45 25.86
N ALA A 487 -1.33 15.39 24.58
CA ALA A 487 -2.25 16.32 23.93
C ALA A 487 -3.40 15.55 23.26
N PHE A 488 -4.49 16.25 22.94
CA PHE A 488 -5.67 15.67 22.30
C PHE A 488 -5.91 16.32 20.94
N ALA A 489 -6.07 15.49 19.91
CA ALA A 489 -6.53 15.95 18.61
C ALA A 489 -8.05 16.13 18.64
N GLY A 490 -8.52 17.35 18.88
CA GLY A 490 -9.95 17.68 18.95
C GLY A 490 -10.41 18.01 20.37
N ALA A 491 -11.38 17.26 20.88
CA ALA A 491 -12.04 17.57 22.15
C ALA A 491 -11.10 17.42 23.37
N SER A 492 -11.16 18.40 24.28
CA SER A 492 -10.44 18.35 25.55
C SER A 492 -11.03 17.31 26.49
N VAL A 493 -10.18 16.61 27.23
CA VAL A 493 -10.57 15.66 28.27
C VAL A 493 -10.29 16.28 29.64
N ALA A 494 -11.23 16.11 30.58
CA ALA A 494 -11.02 16.54 31.96
C ALA A 494 -9.82 15.80 32.59
N PRO A 495 -8.98 16.46 33.40
CA PRO A 495 -7.79 15.82 33.97
C PRO A 495 -8.05 14.50 34.70
N SER A 496 -9.19 14.37 35.38
CA SER A 496 -9.61 13.14 36.07
C SER A 496 -9.90 11.96 35.14
N GLN A 497 -10.17 12.22 33.85
CA GLN A 497 -10.49 11.20 32.84
C GLN A 497 -9.30 10.91 31.91
N LEU A 498 -8.14 11.54 32.15
CA LEU A 498 -6.97 11.44 31.27
C LEU A 498 -6.55 9.99 31.03
N LEU A 499 -6.28 9.24 32.10
CA LEU A 499 -5.80 7.86 32.00
C LEU A 499 -6.84 6.94 31.32
N PHE A 500 -8.12 7.10 31.65
CA PHE A 500 -9.20 6.35 31.00
C PHE A 500 -9.29 6.63 29.49
N SER A 501 -9.10 7.88 29.08
CA SER A 501 -9.16 8.28 27.66
C SER A 501 -7.95 7.82 26.84
N LEU A 502 -6.81 7.63 27.51
CA LEU A 502 -5.55 7.18 26.90
C LEU A 502 -5.49 5.66 26.79
N ASN A 503 -6.08 4.93 27.74
CA ASN A 503 -6.07 3.48 27.69
C ASN A 503 -6.74 2.98 26.39
N ALA A 504 -6.14 1.98 25.75
CA ALA A 504 -6.66 1.41 24.50
C ALA A 504 -6.93 2.49 23.42
N SER A 505 -5.95 3.38 23.18
CA SER A 505 -6.09 4.47 22.20
C SER A 505 -4.95 4.51 21.17
N VAL A 506 -5.26 5.02 19.98
CA VAL A 506 -4.28 5.35 18.95
C VAL A 506 -3.71 6.74 19.22
N VAL A 507 -2.39 6.86 19.23
CA VAL A 507 -1.66 8.10 19.52
C VAL A 507 -0.66 8.43 18.41
N GLY A 508 -0.52 9.71 18.09
CA GLY A 508 0.60 10.23 17.31
C GLY A 508 1.83 10.39 18.19
N LEU A 509 2.96 9.87 17.73
CA LEU A 509 4.23 9.92 18.44
C LEU A 509 5.00 11.16 18.00
N CYS A 510 5.01 12.19 18.82
CA CYS A 510 5.49 13.51 18.44
C CYS A 510 6.72 13.95 19.24
N ILE A 511 7.49 14.84 18.62
CA ILE A 511 8.64 15.51 19.24
C ILE A 511 8.26 16.98 19.44
N ASN A 512 7.96 17.36 20.68
CA ASN A 512 7.75 18.73 21.11
C ASN A 512 9.10 19.38 21.48
N PRO A 513 9.58 20.38 20.72
CA PRO A 513 10.81 21.10 21.04
C PRO A 513 10.71 21.94 22.32
N GLN A 514 9.48 22.29 22.75
CA GLN A 514 9.23 23.08 23.95
C GLN A 514 9.00 22.21 25.19
N TYR A 515 9.21 20.89 25.09
CA TYR A 515 9.07 19.98 26.20
C TYR A 515 10.03 20.35 27.34
N LYS A 516 9.49 20.40 28.55
CA LYS A 516 10.25 20.59 29.78
C LYS A 516 10.08 19.36 30.67
N PRO A 517 11.16 18.70 31.10
CA PRO A 517 11.09 17.64 32.10
C PRO A 517 10.35 18.11 33.35
N ARG A 518 9.66 17.18 34.02
CA ARG A 518 9.02 17.46 35.31
C ARG A 518 10.08 17.68 36.39
N SER A 519 9.86 18.67 37.26
CA SER A 519 10.58 18.79 38.53
C SER A 519 10.15 17.69 39.50
N GLU A 520 10.99 17.39 40.48
CA GLU A 520 10.70 16.37 41.51
C GLU A 520 9.39 16.67 42.27
N ASP A 521 9.05 17.96 42.47
CA ASP A 521 7.81 18.40 43.13
C ASP A 521 6.53 18.18 42.27
N ASP A 522 6.67 18.09 40.94
CA ASP A 522 5.58 17.88 39.97
C ASP A 522 5.50 16.42 39.47
N ALA A 523 6.29 15.53 40.08
CA ALA A 523 6.45 14.15 39.66
C ALA A 523 5.34 13.21 40.18
N GLU A 524 4.34 13.70 40.89
CA GLU A 524 3.17 12.91 41.28
C GLU A 524 2.00 13.07 40.27
N GLY A 525 1.17 12.03 40.14
CA GLY A 525 -0.01 12.05 39.26
C GLY A 525 0.24 11.78 37.76
N PRO A 526 -0.80 11.85 36.92
CA PRO A 526 -0.74 11.36 35.54
C PRO A 526 0.14 12.25 34.64
N PRO A 527 0.43 11.87 33.39
CA PRO A 527 1.23 12.69 32.47
C PRO A 527 0.68 14.12 32.33
N ARG A 528 1.57 15.10 32.12
CA ARG A 528 1.15 16.50 31.96
C ARG A 528 0.32 16.66 30.68
N ILE A 529 -0.85 17.30 30.81
CA ILE A 529 -1.70 17.62 29.65
C ILE A 529 -1.25 18.93 29.04
N VAL A 530 -1.04 18.93 27.72
CA VAL A 530 -0.83 20.14 26.95
C VAL A 530 -2.17 20.56 26.34
N LEU A 531 -2.73 21.65 26.89
CA LEU A 531 -4.06 22.14 26.54
C LEU A 531 -4.13 22.85 25.19
N GLN A 532 -2.99 23.37 24.71
CA GLN A 532 -2.91 24.05 23.41
C GLN A 532 -2.41 23.08 22.33
N PRO A 533 -2.99 23.10 21.11
CA PRO A 533 -2.49 22.30 19.99
C PRO A 533 -1.02 22.60 19.70
N VAL A 534 -0.14 21.65 20.04
CA VAL A 534 1.29 21.77 19.75
C VAL A 534 1.53 21.38 18.29
N HIS A 535 2.14 22.30 17.54
CA HIS A 535 2.56 22.03 16.16
C HIS A 535 3.86 21.22 16.13
N ALA A 536 3.77 19.97 16.57
CA ALA A 536 4.92 19.09 16.76
C ALA A 536 5.11 18.13 15.57
N PRO A 537 6.35 17.98 15.05
CA PRO A 537 6.68 16.88 14.15
C PRO A 537 6.28 15.52 14.73
N CYS A 538 5.56 14.74 13.93
CA CYS A 538 5.21 13.36 14.23
C CYS A 538 6.21 12.42 13.56
N VAL A 539 6.67 11.40 14.28
CA VAL A 539 7.58 10.37 13.75
C VAL A 539 6.84 9.07 13.39
N GLY A 540 5.59 8.92 13.81
CA GLY A 540 4.75 7.79 13.48
C GLY A 540 3.56 7.64 14.42
N VAL A 541 2.87 6.52 14.32
CA VAL A 541 1.70 6.21 15.15
C VAL A 541 2.06 5.11 16.17
N GLY A 542 1.41 5.15 17.32
CA GLY A 542 1.47 4.09 18.34
C GLY A 542 0.08 3.74 18.89
N ILE A 543 0.02 2.63 19.63
CA ILE A 543 -1.16 2.23 20.40
C ILE A 543 -0.77 2.18 21.87
N VAL A 544 -1.50 2.90 22.71
CA VAL A 544 -1.39 2.73 24.17
C VAL A 544 -2.18 1.48 24.52
N ARG A 545 -1.46 0.39 24.78
CA ARG A 545 -2.03 -0.94 25.07
C ARG A 545 -2.60 -1.00 26.48
N ALA A 546 -1.85 -0.46 27.45
CA ALA A 546 -2.19 -0.50 28.85
C ALA A 546 -1.52 0.67 29.59
N LEU A 547 -2.05 0.98 30.76
CA LEU A 547 -1.52 1.97 31.70
C LEU A 547 -1.43 1.33 33.08
N ASP A 548 -0.35 1.65 33.79
CA ASP A 548 -0.15 1.31 35.20
C ASP A 548 -0.01 2.63 35.97
N ALA A 549 -1.08 3.02 36.66
CA ALA A 549 -1.13 4.28 37.38
C ALA A 549 -0.23 4.25 38.64
N GLU A 550 -0.09 3.08 39.28
CA GLU A 550 0.72 2.91 40.49
C GLU A 550 2.20 2.99 40.15
N ARG A 551 2.64 2.29 39.10
CA ARG A 551 4.02 2.36 38.61
C ARG A 551 4.30 3.57 37.73
N ARG A 552 3.29 4.36 37.41
CA ARG A 552 3.36 5.56 36.55
C ARG A 552 3.94 5.26 35.16
N GLN A 553 3.47 4.18 34.55
CA GLN A 553 3.99 3.69 33.27
C GLN A 553 2.86 3.49 32.26
N LEU A 554 3.18 3.75 31.00
CA LEU A 554 2.35 3.35 29.87
C LEU A 554 3.06 2.31 29.02
N PHE A 555 2.28 1.41 28.43
CA PHE A 555 2.76 0.35 27.56
C PHE A 555 2.38 0.68 26.11
N LEU A 556 3.37 1.05 25.30
CA LEU A 556 3.19 1.54 23.95
C LEU A 556 3.57 0.47 22.90
N LEU A 557 2.68 0.21 21.95
CA LEU A 557 3.00 -0.56 20.75
C LEU A 557 3.39 0.39 19.62
N SER A 558 4.53 0.13 18.98
CA SER A 558 4.96 0.85 17.77
C SER A 558 5.98 0.00 16.99
N PRO A 559 5.95 0.00 15.65
CA PRO A 559 6.99 -0.64 14.84
C PRO A 559 8.28 0.20 14.75
N LEU A 560 8.28 1.42 15.31
CA LEU A 560 9.43 2.33 15.25
C LEU A 560 10.62 1.80 16.07
N PRO A 561 11.87 1.98 15.58
CA PRO A 561 13.04 1.62 16.36
C PRO A 561 13.13 2.37 17.69
N LEU A 562 13.69 1.74 18.72
CA LEU A 562 13.89 2.35 20.04
C LEU A 562 14.68 3.66 19.97
N SER A 563 15.65 3.78 19.05
CA SER A 563 16.42 5.01 18.83
C SER A 563 15.56 6.20 18.40
N VAL A 564 14.47 5.95 17.68
CA VAL A 564 13.48 6.97 17.30
C VAL A 564 12.53 7.24 18.48
N LEU A 565 12.05 6.19 19.13
CA LEU A 565 11.09 6.30 20.25
C LEU A 565 11.66 7.06 21.45
N LYS A 566 12.97 6.94 21.73
CA LYS A 566 13.65 7.72 22.79
C LYS A 566 13.55 9.23 22.61
N ARG A 567 13.23 9.72 21.40
CA ARG A 567 13.08 11.15 21.09
C ARG A 567 11.64 11.63 21.26
N VAL A 568 10.69 10.73 21.41
CA VAL A 568 9.26 11.04 21.57
C VAL A 568 9.04 11.53 22.99
N ASN A 569 8.47 12.73 23.09
CA ASN A 569 8.17 13.38 24.37
C ASN A 569 6.75 13.98 24.41
N LEU A 570 5.96 13.75 23.35
CA LEU A 570 4.55 14.15 23.27
C LEU A 570 3.73 13.04 22.61
N LEU A 571 2.68 12.59 23.29
CA LEU A 571 1.66 11.70 22.74
C LEU A 571 0.41 12.50 22.38
N VAL A 572 0.04 12.50 21.11
CA VAL A 572 -1.18 13.17 20.63
C VAL A 572 -2.28 12.13 20.47
N ARG A 573 -3.22 12.07 21.39
CA ARG A 573 -4.33 11.10 21.37
C ARG A 573 -5.31 11.43 20.24
N SER A 574 -5.59 10.43 19.41
CA SER A 574 -6.51 10.53 18.28
C SER A 574 -7.97 10.33 18.71
N SER A 575 -8.91 10.78 17.88
CA SER A 575 -10.32 10.38 18.02
C SER A 575 -10.66 9.12 17.22
N MET A 576 -9.66 8.39 16.71
CA MET A 576 -9.87 7.17 15.93
C MET A 576 -10.20 6.01 16.85
N PRO A 577 -11.25 5.24 16.56
CA PRO A 577 -11.71 4.22 17.48
C PRO A 577 -10.88 2.93 17.27
N LEU A 578 -10.26 2.44 18.35
CA LEU A 578 -9.34 1.28 18.34
C LEU A 578 -10.08 -0.04 18.10
N ASP A 579 -11.37 -0.09 18.43
CA ASP A 579 -12.28 -1.22 18.19
C ASP A 579 -12.23 -1.68 16.73
N SER A 580 -12.21 -0.73 15.81
CA SER A 580 -12.15 -0.99 14.38
C SER A 580 -10.80 -1.56 13.93
N ILE A 581 -9.75 -1.49 14.75
CA ILE A 581 -8.38 -1.88 14.40
C ILE A 581 -7.98 -3.19 15.09
N ILE A 582 -8.39 -3.41 16.35
CA ILE A 582 -7.89 -4.51 17.17
C ILE A 582 -9.01 -5.40 17.73
N LEU A 583 -10.22 -4.89 17.98
CA LEU A 583 -11.22 -5.67 18.72
C LEU A 583 -12.07 -6.54 17.77
N SER A 584 -11.88 -7.86 17.85
CA SER A 584 -12.80 -8.84 17.25
C SER A 584 -13.82 -9.30 18.28
N ALA A 585 -15.11 -9.20 17.94
CA ALA A 585 -16.21 -9.61 18.81
C ALA A 585 -16.34 -11.14 19.01
N GLN A 586 -15.44 -11.94 18.42
CA GLN A 586 -15.57 -13.40 18.37
C GLN A 586 -14.73 -14.17 19.41
N GLU A 587 -13.89 -13.50 20.22
CA GLU A 587 -13.21 -14.16 21.35
C GLU A 587 -13.91 -13.86 22.68
N PRO A 588 -14.01 -14.85 23.59
CA PRO A 588 -15.04 -14.91 24.62
C PRO A 588 -14.89 -13.83 25.71
N ALA A 589 -16.01 -13.18 26.04
CA ALA A 589 -16.53 -12.70 27.32
C ALA A 589 -15.63 -12.04 28.40
N GLN A 590 -14.32 -11.88 28.23
CA GLN A 590 -13.42 -11.29 29.25
C GLN A 590 -12.39 -10.28 28.72
N ALA A 591 -12.45 -9.93 27.43
CA ALA A 591 -11.61 -8.87 26.88
C ALA A 591 -12.16 -7.49 27.29
N PRO A 592 -11.35 -6.61 27.93
CA PRO A 592 -11.76 -5.24 28.22
C PRO A 592 -12.25 -4.55 26.95
N TYR A 593 -13.31 -3.73 27.08
CA TYR A 593 -13.93 -2.99 25.97
C TYR A 593 -14.67 -3.82 24.92
N VAL A 594 -14.76 -5.15 25.07
CA VAL A 594 -15.57 -6.02 24.21
C VAL A 594 -16.86 -6.38 24.94
N VAL A 595 -17.99 -6.14 24.28
CA VAL A 595 -19.29 -6.64 24.73
C VAL A 595 -19.73 -7.73 23.76
N THR A 596 -19.76 -8.98 24.22
CA THR A 596 -20.37 -10.10 23.51
C THR A 596 -21.86 -10.17 23.87
N ASP A 597 -22.71 -10.60 22.95
CA ASP A 597 -24.16 -10.82 23.16
C ASP A 597 -25.04 -9.56 23.37
N VAL A 598 -24.87 -8.55 22.52
CA VAL A 598 -25.94 -7.55 22.32
C VAL A 598 -26.69 -7.91 21.05
N VAL A 599 -28.04 -7.98 21.12
CA VAL A 599 -28.92 -8.11 19.94
C VAL A 599 -28.80 -6.84 19.09
N ALA A 600 -27.72 -6.73 18.33
CA ALA A 600 -27.53 -5.69 17.33
C ALA A 600 -28.16 -6.15 16.02
N SER A 601 -29.50 -6.24 16.00
CA SER A 601 -30.24 -6.18 14.75
C SER A 601 -30.36 -4.71 14.35
N ASP A 602 -29.97 -4.39 13.11
CA ASP A 602 -30.25 -3.08 12.52
C ASP A 602 -31.73 -2.73 12.74
N GLY A 603 -32.01 -1.71 13.55
CA GLY A 603 -33.37 -1.25 13.86
C GLY A 603 -33.81 -1.33 15.32
N THR A 604 -33.04 -1.94 16.22
CA THR A 604 -33.28 -1.80 17.67
C THR A 604 -32.64 -0.49 18.15
N GLY A 605 -33.42 0.40 18.75
CA GLY A 605 -33.03 1.76 19.14
C GLY A 605 -31.95 1.88 20.23
N SER A 606 -31.05 0.90 20.36
CA SER A 606 -29.96 0.84 21.35
C SER A 606 -28.62 1.36 20.82
N ALA A 607 -28.50 1.66 19.53
CA ALA A 607 -27.33 2.37 19.01
C ALA A 607 -27.35 3.85 19.44
N VAL A 608 -26.20 4.38 19.89
CA VAL A 608 -26.05 5.81 20.19
C VAL A 608 -26.50 6.63 18.98
N MET A 609 -27.57 7.40 19.15
CA MET A 609 -28.15 8.23 18.11
C MET A 609 -27.18 9.34 17.73
N GLN A 610 -26.33 9.10 16.72
CA GLN A 610 -25.47 10.15 16.19
C GLN A 610 -26.33 11.18 15.46
N SER A 611 -26.33 12.43 15.93
CA SER A 611 -27.13 13.48 15.31
C SER A 611 -26.63 13.73 13.89
N ARG A 612 -27.49 13.49 12.90
CA ARG A 612 -27.22 13.81 11.50
C ARG A 612 -27.48 15.30 11.28
N ASN A 613 -26.51 16.14 11.62
CA ASN A 613 -26.62 17.61 11.49
C ASN A 613 -26.72 18.12 10.03
N ASN A 614 -26.68 17.22 9.04
CA ASN A 614 -26.72 17.56 7.61
C ASN A 614 -28.09 17.38 6.95
N LEU A 615 -29.14 17.01 7.70
CA LEU A 615 -30.52 17.00 7.20
C LEU A 615 -31.14 18.40 7.40
N LYS A 616 -31.22 19.19 6.32
CA LYS A 616 -32.10 20.36 6.30
C LYS A 616 -33.54 19.89 6.51
N ARG A 617 -34.06 20.09 7.73
CA ARG A 617 -35.49 19.89 8.00
C ARG A 617 -36.26 20.87 7.10
N LYS A 618 -37.18 20.33 6.31
CA LYS A 618 -38.14 21.12 5.54
C LYS A 618 -38.86 22.01 6.56
N ARG A 619 -38.80 23.34 6.40
CA ARG A 619 -39.67 24.23 7.16
C ARG A 619 -41.05 24.01 6.58
N ASP A 620 -41.91 23.30 7.30
CA ASP A 620 -43.32 23.28 6.99
C ASP A 620 -43.84 24.70 7.18
N GLY A 621 -44.26 25.32 6.07
CA GLY A 621 -44.88 26.65 6.06
C GLY A 621 -46.24 26.57 6.75
N LYS A 622 -46.52 27.57 7.58
CA LYS A 622 -47.88 27.92 7.97
C LYS A 622 -48.58 28.66 6.83
#